data_AF-A0A3D5L5J1-F1
#
_entry.id   AF-A0A3D5L5J1-F1
#
_cell.length_a   1.000
_cell.length_b   1.000
_cell.length_c   1.000
_cell.angle_alpha   90.00
_cell.angle_beta   90.00
_cell.angle_gamma   90.00
#
_symmetry.space_group_name_H-M   'P 1'
#
loop_
_entity.id
_entity.type
_entity.pdbx_description
1 polymer ?
#
loop_
_entity_poly.entity_id
_entity_poly.type
_entity_poly.pdbx_seq_one_letter_code
_entity_poly.pdbx_strand_id
1 'polypeptide(L)'
;MNIFEEAYRGIQEAKSAYKAATDANGQDAARALYEQVTAKINNLSGTELCIWRAYEASKDCGNEYLDLNDIISDDAVEDLVACMKEYGIETFTFSSTWSHAVETAWRFQKAGCTLAGIVEINSQHKAFMSDEYEKAHGYLFKLN
;
A
#
# COMPACT_ATOMS: atom_id res chain seq x y z
N MET A 1 -7.07 8.05 -11.51
CA MET A 1 -7.21 7.35 -10.21
C MET A 1 -6.95 5.89 -10.49
N ASN A 2 -6.04 5.24 -9.77
CA ASN A 2 -5.67 3.86 -10.05
C ASN A 2 -6.67 2.86 -9.43
N ILE A 3 -6.60 1.59 -9.83
CA ILE A 3 -7.50 0.55 -9.33
C ILE A 3 -7.45 0.41 -7.80
N PHE A 4 -6.27 0.65 -7.20
CA PHE A 4 -6.06 0.53 -5.77
C PHE A 4 -6.80 1.64 -5.02
N GLU A 5 -6.73 2.90 -5.47
CA GLU A 5 -7.48 3.99 -4.87
C GLU A 5 -9.00 3.79 -4.99
N GLU A 6 -9.48 3.32 -6.15
CA GLU A 6 -10.90 3.00 -6.33
C GLU A 6 -11.36 1.90 -5.37
N ALA A 7 -10.60 0.82 -5.28
CA ALA A 7 -10.94 -0.30 -4.42
C ALA A 7 -10.84 0.06 -2.93
N TYR A 8 -9.81 0.82 -2.53
CA TYR A 8 -9.64 1.32 -1.17
C TYR A 8 -10.84 2.18 -0.75
N ARG A 9 -11.23 3.15 -1.57
CA ARG A 9 -12.40 4.00 -1.28
C ARG A 9 -13.68 3.19 -1.14
N GLY A 10 -13.91 2.24 -2.04
CA GLY A 10 -15.08 1.35 -1.98
C GLY A 10 -15.10 0.48 -0.71
N ILE A 11 -13.93 -0.03 -0.28
CA ILE A 11 -13.79 -0.80 0.96
C ILE A 11 -14.09 0.09 2.18
N GLN A 12 -13.58 1.32 2.23
CA GLN A 12 -13.84 2.24 3.35
C GLN A 12 -15.32 2.67 3.41
N GLU A 13 -15.96 2.86 2.24
CA GLU A 13 -17.40 3.12 2.15
C GLU A 13 -18.21 1.94 2.70
N ALA A 14 -17.89 0.72 2.29
CA ALA A 14 -18.54 -0.49 2.80
C ALA A 14 -18.34 -0.69 4.31
N LYS A 15 -17.12 -0.50 4.81
CA LYS A 15 -16.82 -0.55 6.26
C LYS A 15 -17.62 0.49 7.04
N SER A 16 -17.73 1.71 6.51
CA SER A 16 -18.49 2.81 7.12
C SER A 16 -19.98 2.53 7.13
N ALA A 17 -20.54 2.05 6.01
CA ALA A 17 -21.93 1.65 5.90
C ALA A 17 -22.28 0.53 6.89
N TYR A 18 -21.40 -0.48 7.01
CA TYR A 18 -21.57 -1.55 7.97
C TYR A 18 -21.62 -1.05 9.41
N LYS A 19 -20.70 -0.14 9.78
CA LYS A 19 -20.65 0.46 11.12
C LYS A 19 -21.88 1.34 11.44
N ALA A 20 -22.45 1.99 10.42
CA ALA A 20 -23.62 2.85 10.57
C ALA A 20 -24.95 2.07 10.58
N ALA A 21 -24.98 0.84 10.05
CA ALA A 21 -26.19 0.03 9.95
C ALA A 21 -26.74 -0.34 11.33
N THR A 22 -28.05 -0.12 11.53
CA THR A 22 -28.76 -0.43 12.78
C THR A 22 -29.51 -1.75 12.75
N ASP A 23 -29.55 -2.43 11.59
CA ASP A 23 -30.24 -3.68 11.37
C ASP A 23 -29.45 -4.64 10.46
N ALA A 24 -29.92 -5.89 10.38
CA ALA A 24 -29.28 -6.93 9.59
C ALA A 24 -29.31 -6.63 8.08
N ASN A 25 -30.38 -6.02 7.57
CA ASN A 25 -30.51 -5.74 6.14
C ASN A 25 -29.46 -4.71 5.68
N GLY A 26 -29.21 -3.67 6.47
CA GLY A 26 -28.17 -2.68 6.21
C GLY A 26 -26.77 -3.28 6.29
N GLN A 27 -26.53 -4.18 7.25
CA GLN A 27 -25.26 -4.92 7.33
C GLN A 27 -25.04 -5.86 6.14
N ASP A 28 -26.09 -6.53 5.67
CA ASP A 28 -26.05 -7.40 4.50
C ASP A 28 -25.77 -6.61 3.23
N ALA A 29 -26.40 -5.44 3.05
CA ALA A 29 -26.12 -4.54 1.93
C ALA A 29 -24.67 -4.03 1.94
N ALA A 30 -24.13 -3.70 3.11
CA ALA A 30 -22.73 -3.29 3.25
C ALA A 30 -21.75 -4.44 2.93
N ARG A 31 -22.07 -5.69 3.31
CA ARG A 31 -21.27 -6.87 2.91
C ARG A 31 -21.33 -7.11 1.41
N ALA A 32 -22.50 -6.98 0.79
CA ALA A 32 -22.64 -7.11 -0.66
C ALA A 32 -21.81 -6.05 -1.41
N LEU A 33 -21.79 -4.81 -0.91
CA LEU A 33 -20.91 -3.76 -1.44
C LEU A 33 -19.44 -4.13 -1.28
N TYR A 34 -19.04 -4.61 -0.09
CA TYR A 34 -17.67 -5.07 0.16
C TYR A 34 -17.24 -6.19 -0.81
N GLU A 35 -18.09 -7.19 -1.02
CA GLU A 35 -17.85 -8.29 -1.97
C GLU A 35 -17.71 -7.77 -3.40
N GLN A 36 -18.57 -6.83 -3.81
CA GLN A 36 -18.51 -6.23 -5.14
C GLN A 36 -17.20 -5.47 -5.38
N VAL A 37 -16.76 -4.65 -4.42
CA VAL A 37 -15.52 -3.85 -4.56
C VAL A 37 -14.26 -4.71 -4.48
N THR A 38 -14.27 -5.75 -3.65
CA THR A 38 -13.12 -6.67 -3.50
C THR A 38 -13.01 -7.70 -4.63
N ALA A 39 -14.08 -7.96 -5.39
CA ALA A 39 -14.03 -8.85 -6.55
C ALA A 39 -12.94 -8.45 -7.57
N LYS A 40 -12.63 -7.15 -7.69
CA LYS A 40 -11.54 -6.65 -8.55
C LYS A 40 -10.14 -7.01 -8.02
N ILE A 41 -9.98 -7.12 -6.70
CA ILE A 41 -8.70 -7.44 -6.04
C ILE A 41 -8.48 -8.95 -5.95
N ASN A 42 -9.55 -9.75 -5.93
CA ASN A 42 -9.45 -11.21 -5.77
C ASN A 42 -8.70 -11.93 -6.89
N ASN A 43 -8.53 -11.30 -8.06
CA ASN A 43 -7.83 -11.87 -9.21
C ASN A 43 -6.41 -11.32 -9.43
N LEU A 44 -5.89 -10.53 -8.47
CA LEU A 44 -4.52 -10.01 -8.57
C LEU A 44 -3.50 -11.14 -8.47
N SER A 45 -2.45 -11.05 -9.28
CA SER A 45 -1.24 -11.85 -9.16
C SER A 45 -0.50 -11.56 -7.85
N GLY A 46 0.54 -12.36 -7.56
CA GLY A 46 1.34 -12.17 -6.34
C GLY A 46 1.95 -10.78 -6.21
N THR A 47 2.51 -10.24 -7.30
CA THR A 47 3.14 -8.89 -7.33
C THR A 47 2.10 -7.80 -7.15
N GLU A 48 0.97 -7.91 -7.84
CA GLU A 48 -0.14 -6.96 -7.72
C GLU A 48 -0.74 -6.96 -6.31
N LEU A 49 -0.89 -8.15 -5.71
CA LEU A 49 -1.38 -8.29 -4.34
C LEU A 49 -0.39 -7.71 -3.33
N CYS A 50 0.92 -7.81 -3.58
CA CYS A 50 1.94 -7.16 -2.76
C CYS A 50 1.76 -5.63 -2.78
N ILE A 51 1.62 -5.04 -3.97
CA ILE A 51 1.42 -3.60 -4.12
C ILE A 51 0.08 -3.18 -3.49
N TRP A 52 -1.00 -3.94 -3.68
CA TRP A 52 -2.28 -3.67 -3.05
C TRP A 52 -2.18 -3.64 -1.52
N ARG A 53 -1.52 -4.63 -0.90
CA ARG A 53 -1.36 -4.69 0.56
C ARG A 53 -0.54 -3.52 1.08
N ALA A 54 0.55 -3.18 0.39
CA ALA A 54 1.36 -2.01 0.72
C ALA A 54 0.53 -0.71 0.62
N TYR A 55 -0.27 -0.58 -0.43
CA TYR A 55 -1.17 0.55 -0.64
C TYR A 55 -2.20 0.69 0.48
N GLU A 56 -2.97 -0.38 0.75
CA GLU A 56 -4.00 -0.40 1.78
C GLU A 56 -3.43 -0.07 3.15
N ALA A 57 -2.33 -0.74 3.54
CA ALA A 57 -1.68 -0.49 4.82
C ALA A 57 -1.20 0.97 4.94
N SER A 58 -0.61 1.52 3.89
CA SER A 58 -0.10 2.89 3.89
C SER A 58 -1.23 3.91 4.06
N LYS A 59 -2.36 3.70 3.36
CA LYS A 59 -3.54 4.57 3.50
C LYS A 59 -4.17 4.46 4.89
N ASP A 60 -4.30 3.25 5.43
CA ASP A 60 -4.82 3.03 6.78
C ASP A 60 -3.92 3.67 7.85
N CYS A 61 -2.60 3.71 7.61
CA CYS A 61 -1.64 4.40 8.48
C CYS A 61 -1.59 5.92 8.23
N GLY A 62 -2.31 6.45 7.24
CA GLY A 62 -2.33 7.88 6.91
C GLY A 62 -1.09 8.39 6.14
N ASN A 63 -0.37 7.50 5.46
CA ASN A 63 0.74 7.88 4.59
C ASN A 63 0.24 8.43 3.25
N GLU A 64 0.98 9.39 2.69
CA GLU A 64 0.68 9.98 1.38
C GLU A 64 0.98 8.99 0.24
N TYR A 65 2.12 8.33 0.32
CA TYR A 65 2.61 7.35 -0.65
C TYR A 65 2.48 5.93 -0.11
N LEU A 66 2.39 4.96 -1.03
CA LEU A 66 2.50 3.57 -0.64
C LEU A 66 3.92 3.28 -0.13
N ASP A 67 4.03 2.44 0.89
CA ASP A 67 5.29 2.06 1.50
C ASP A 67 5.54 0.57 1.32
N LEU A 68 6.61 0.24 0.62
CA LEU A 68 7.12 -1.12 0.54
C LEU A 68 8.01 -1.38 1.75
N ASN A 69 7.50 -2.12 2.74
CA ASN A 69 8.20 -2.34 4.01
C ASN A 69 8.50 -3.79 4.38
N ASP A 70 8.12 -4.72 3.50
CA ASP A 70 8.43 -6.14 3.66
C ASP A 70 9.80 -6.47 3.04
N ILE A 71 10.23 -7.72 3.21
CA ILE A 71 11.40 -8.28 2.55
C ILE A 71 11.12 -8.36 1.05
N ILE A 72 11.88 -7.59 0.27
CA ILE A 72 11.85 -7.64 -1.19
C ILE A 72 13.03 -8.47 -1.65
N SER A 73 12.76 -9.56 -2.37
CA SER A 73 13.83 -10.31 -3.03
C SER A 73 14.42 -9.48 -4.18
N ASP A 74 15.70 -9.66 -4.38
CA ASP A 74 16.47 -8.97 -5.41
C ASP A 74 15.87 -9.09 -6.82
N ASP A 75 15.29 -10.25 -7.14
CA ASP A 75 14.68 -10.55 -8.43
C ASP A 75 13.25 -9.98 -8.57
N ALA A 76 12.60 -9.58 -7.47
CA ALA A 76 11.25 -9.02 -7.50
C ALA A 76 11.22 -7.52 -7.82
N VAL A 77 12.36 -6.82 -7.76
CA VAL A 77 12.41 -5.36 -7.90
C VAL A 77 11.91 -4.90 -9.28
N GLU A 78 12.34 -5.54 -10.36
CA GLU A 78 11.92 -5.14 -11.72
C GLU A 78 10.43 -5.37 -11.94
N ASP A 79 9.90 -6.51 -11.49
CA ASP A 79 8.47 -6.85 -11.58
C ASP A 79 7.61 -5.87 -10.76
N LEU A 80 8.06 -5.50 -9.54
CA LEU A 80 7.38 -4.50 -8.71
C LEU A 80 7.35 -3.13 -9.41
N VAL A 81 8.48 -2.69 -9.97
CA VAL A 81 8.56 -1.41 -10.68
C VAL A 81 7.65 -1.42 -11.92
N ALA A 82 7.67 -2.49 -12.72
CA ALA A 82 6.82 -2.62 -13.89
C ALA A 82 5.32 -2.58 -13.52
N CYS A 83 4.94 -3.35 -12.50
CA CYS A 83 3.56 -3.39 -12.01
C CYS A 83 3.11 -2.04 -11.43
N MET A 84 3.95 -1.36 -10.64
CA MET A 84 3.65 -0.03 -10.14
C MET A 84 3.41 0.98 -11.29
N LYS A 85 4.21 0.93 -12.36
CA LYS A 85 4.00 1.76 -13.56
C LYS A 85 2.69 1.44 -14.27
N GLU A 86 2.37 0.16 -14.45
CA GLU A 86 1.12 -0.31 -15.07
C GLU A 86 -0.10 0.25 -14.34
N TYR A 87 -0.06 0.27 -13.01
CA TYR A 87 -1.12 0.82 -12.17
C TYR A 87 -1.01 2.32 -11.91
N GLY A 88 -0.14 3.04 -12.63
CA GLY A 88 -0.05 4.50 -12.55
C GLY A 88 0.40 5.02 -11.18
N ILE A 89 1.22 4.26 -10.46
CA ILE A 89 1.94 4.76 -9.29
C ILE A 89 3.13 5.57 -9.80
N GLU A 90 3.23 6.82 -9.34
CA GLU A 90 4.31 7.72 -9.74
C GLU A 90 5.36 7.90 -8.63
N THR A 91 4.97 7.69 -7.38
CA THR A 91 5.83 7.91 -6.20
C THR A 91 5.50 6.89 -5.11
N PHE A 92 6.53 6.33 -4.50
CA PHE A 92 6.43 5.35 -3.41
C PHE A 92 7.56 5.55 -2.40
N THR A 93 7.38 5.00 -1.20
CA THR A 93 8.45 4.86 -0.22
C THR A 93 8.89 3.41 -0.09
N PHE A 94 10.15 3.22 0.24
CA PHE A 94 10.70 1.93 0.64
C PHE A 94 11.32 2.09 2.02
N SER A 95 10.71 1.48 3.04
CA SER A 95 11.17 1.54 4.42
C SER A 95 11.57 0.13 4.89
N SER A 96 12.84 -0.09 5.22
CA SER A 96 13.29 -1.42 5.59
C SER A 96 14.38 -1.35 6.65
N THR A 97 14.21 -2.14 7.71
CA THR A 97 15.19 -2.28 8.80
C THR A 97 16.17 -3.42 8.56
N TRP A 98 16.10 -4.09 7.40
CA TRP A 98 16.96 -5.21 7.05
C TRP A 98 18.34 -4.73 6.58
N SER A 99 19.37 -5.56 6.79
CA SER A 99 20.75 -5.24 6.44
C SER A 99 20.97 -4.94 4.95
N HIS A 100 20.10 -5.46 4.08
CA HIS A 100 20.18 -5.30 2.63
C HIS A 100 19.36 -4.14 2.07
N ALA A 101 18.73 -3.31 2.93
CA ALA A 101 17.88 -2.20 2.47
C ALA A 101 18.58 -1.26 1.48
N VAL A 102 19.86 -0.94 1.71
CA VAL A 102 20.62 -0.07 0.79
C VAL A 102 20.81 -0.73 -0.58
N GLU A 103 21.02 -2.05 -0.62
CA GLU A 103 21.16 -2.80 -1.89
C GLU A 103 19.83 -2.86 -2.64
N THR A 104 18.71 -3.10 -1.94
CA THR A 104 17.37 -3.03 -2.55
C THR A 104 17.07 -1.63 -3.08
N ALA A 105 17.41 -0.57 -2.33
CA ALA A 105 17.28 0.82 -2.78
C ALA A 105 18.14 1.11 -4.02
N TRP A 106 19.35 0.56 -4.10
CA TRP A 106 20.19 0.63 -5.28
C TRP A 106 19.57 -0.09 -6.49
N ARG A 107 18.97 -1.27 -6.28
CA ARG A 107 18.25 -2.01 -7.32
C ARG A 107 17.05 -1.24 -7.88
N PHE A 108 16.30 -0.53 -7.04
CA PHE A 108 15.23 0.36 -7.54
C PHE A 108 15.79 1.44 -8.49
N GLN A 109 16.96 2.02 -8.18
CA GLN A 109 17.61 2.96 -9.10
C GLN A 109 18.03 2.30 -10.41
N LYS A 110 18.53 1.06 -10.36
CA LYS A 110 18.88 0.26 -11.55
C LYS A 110 17.66 -0.09 -12.41
N ALA A 111 16.50 -0.31 -11.79
CA ALA A 111 15.22 -0.51 -12.46
C ALA A 111 14.59 0.80 -12.99
N GLY A 112 15.28 1.93 -12.86
CA GLY A 112 14.90 3.21 -13.45
C GLY A 112 14.07 4.12 -12.54
N CYS A 113 13.97 3.82 -11.24
CA CYS A 113 13.42 4.76 -10.27
C CYS A 113 14.45 5.83 -9.89
N THR A 114 14.00 7.01 -9.51
CA THR A 114 14.87 8.09 -9.03
C THR A 114 14.70 8.25 -7.52
N LEU A 115 15.80 8.12 -6.77
CA LEU A 115 15.81 8.42 -5.35
C LEU A 115 15.70 9.93 -5.14
N ALA A 116 14.56 10.38 -4.60
CA ALA A 116 14.27 11.78 -4.34
C ALA A 116 14.75 12.24 -2.95
N GLY A 117 15.00 11.30 -2.04
CA GLY A 117 15.49 11.59 -0.69
C GLY A 117 15.03 10.54 0.33
N ILE A 118 15.10 10.92 1.61
CA ILE A 118 14.57 10.14 2.72
C ILE A 118 13.46 10.99 3.35
N VAL A 119 12.33 10.36 3.68
CA VAL A 119 11.16 11.01 4.29
C VAL A 119 10.73 10.28 5.57
N GLU A 120 10.11 11.02 6.48
CA GLU A 120 9.41 10.43 7.62
C GLU A 120 8.04 9.91 7.18
N ILE A 121 7.69 8.70 7.60
CA ILE A 121 6.40 8.06 7.35
C ILE A 121 5.84 7.48 8.64
N ASN A 122 4.55 7.14 8.65
CA ASN A 122 3.97 6.29 9.69
C ASN A 122 4.29 4.83 9.40
N SER A 123 4.75 4.10 10.41
CA SER A 123 4.92 2.65 10.36
C SER A 123 3.58 1.93 10.45
N GLN A 124 3.58 0.60 10.28
CA GLN A 124 2.38 -0.23 10.50
C GLN A 124 2.06 -0.46 11.99
N HIS A 125 2.91 0.01 12.90
CA HIS A 125 2.78 -0.21 14.33
C HIS A 125 2.30 1.05 15.03
N LYS A 126 1.28 0.91 15.87
CA LYS A 126 0.88 1.96 16.79
C LYS A 126 1.81 2.00 17.99
N ALA A 127 2.10 3.21 18.47
CA ALA A 127 2.87 3.38 19.68
C ALA A 127 2.15 2.74 20.87
N PHE A 128 2.91 2.21 21.82
CA PHE A 128 2.35 1.50 22.97
C PHE A 128 1.34 2.38 23.73
N MET A 129 0.11 1.88 23.87
CA MET A 129 -1.03 2.58 24.49
C MET A 129 -1.44 3.90 23.81
N SER A 130 -1.17 4.05 22.51
CA SER A 130 -1.60 5.20 21.71
C SER A 130 -2.36 4.76 20.45
N ASP A 131 -3.19 5.67 19.93
CA ASP A 131 -3.77 5.53 18.59
C ASP A 131 -2.85 6.08 17.47
N GLU A 132 -1.75 6.73 17.84
CA GLU A 132 -0.75 7.25 16.92
C GLU A 132 0.18 6.15 16.41
N TYR A 133 0.50 6.21 15.11
CA TYR A 133 1.48 5.34 14.49
C TYR A 133 2.91 5.78 14.85
N GLU A 134 3.78 4.80 15.10
CA GLU A 134 5.20 5.05 15.26
C GLU A 134 5.79 5.64 13.97
N LYS A 135 6.82 6.48 14.11
CA LYS A 135 7.51 7.07 12.97
C LYS A 135 8.60 6.16 12.44
N ALA A 136 8.67 6.03 11.12
CA ALA A 136 9.72 5.34 10.40
C ALA A 136 10.33 6.26 9.33
N HIS A 137 11.44 5.82 8.75
CA HIS A 137 12.15 6.55 7.69
C HIS A 137 12.20 5.67 6.45
N GLY A 138 11.75 6.21 5.32
CA GLY A 138 11.72 5.51 4.04
C GLY A 138 12.48 6.28 2.97
N TYR A 139 13.06 5.55 2.02
CA TYR A 139 13.59 6.13 0.79
C TYR A 139 12.42 6.53 -0.10
N LEU A 140 12.35 7.80 -0.51
CA LEU A 140 11.33 8.29 -1.44
C LEU A 140 11.82 8.07 -2.87
N PHE A 141 11.06 7.30 -3.64
CA PHE A 141 11.35 7.03 -5.03
C PHE A 141 10.29 7.61 -5.96
N LYS A 142 10.74 8.11 -7.11
CA LYS A 142 9.89 8.48 -8.25
C LYS A 142 10.03 7.45 -9.36
N LEU A 143 8.91 7.02 -9.93
CA LEU A 143 8.89 6.20 -11.13
C LEU A 143 8.95 7.11 -12.36
N ASN A 144 9.90 6.84 -13.26
CA ASN A 144 10.06 7.54 -14.54
C ASN A 144 9.28 6.86 -15.67
#